data_AF-A0A3D4FR20-F1
#
_entry.id   AF-A0A3D4FR20-F1
#
_cell.length_a   1.000
_cell.length_b   1.000
_cell.length_c   1.000
_cell.angle_alpha   90.00
_cell.angle_beta   90.00
_cell.angle_gamma   90.00
#
_symmetry.space_group_name_H-M   'P 1'
#
loop_
_entity.id
_entity.type
_entity.pdbx_description
1 polymer ?
#
loop_
_entity_poly.entity_id
_entity_poly.type
_entity_poly.pdbx_seq_one_letter_code
_entity_poly.pdbx_strand_id
1 'polypeptide(L)' 'LEGIETLVLDALRHRPHPTHFTLEQAVEAAARIGARRTYFTHMCHDLPHAETNAVLPDGVQLAYDGLVLQL' A
#
# COMPACT_ATOMS: atom_id res chain seq x y z
N LEU A 1 -11.88 7.69 -10.13
CA LEU A 1 -12.44 7.86 -8.78
C LEU A 1 -11.96 9.21 -8.30
N GLU A 2 -12.81 10.02 -7.68
CA GLU A 2 -12.45 11.37 -7.24
C GLU A 2 -12.81 11.55 -5.77
N GLY A 3 -12.00 12.33 -5.03
CA GLY A 3 -12.27 12.65 -3.63
C GLY A 3 -12.03 11.53 -2.61
N ILE A 4 -11.16 10.56 -2.90
CA ILE A 4 -10.83 9.50 -1.94
C ILE A 4 -9.85 10.01 -0.88
N GLU A 5 -10.30 10.08 0.37
CA GLU A 5 -9.46 10.47 1.51
C GLU A 5 -8.51 9.35 1.97
N THR A 6 -8.97 8.09 1.92
CA THR A 6 -8.21 6.93 2.40
C THR A 6 -8.43 5.73 1.47
N LEU A 7 -7.34 5.13 1.00
CA LEU A 7 -7.32 3.90 0.21
C LEU A 7 -6.63 2.79 1.01
N VAL A 8 -7.22 1.59 1.03
CA VAL A 8 -6.56 0.35 1.48
C VAL A 8 -6.47 -0.59 0.29
N LEU A 9 -5.26 -1.04 -0.06
CA LEU A 9 -5.00 -1.82 -1.29
C LEU A 9 -4.06 -3.00 -1.01
N ASP A 10 -4.15 -4.10 -1.76
CA ASP A 10 -3.21 -5.21 -1.62
C ASP A 10 -1.81 -4.85 -2.16
N ALA A 11 -0.77 -5.29 -1.46
CA ALA A 11 0.61 -5.29 -1.96
C ALA A 11 1.35 -6.47 -1.34
N LEU A 12 1.51 -7.56 -2.09
CA LEU A 12 1.97 -8.82 -1.52
C LEU A 12 3.49 -8.83 -1.28
N ARG A 13 4.27 -8.48 -2.30
CA ARG A 13 5.74 -8.62 -2.33
C ARG A 13 6.35 -7.92 -3.55
N HIS A 14 7.67 -7.98 -3.71
CA HIS A 14 8.34 -7.44 -4.90
C HIS A 14 8.17 -8.28 -6.17
N ARG A 15 8.22 -9.62 -6.06
CA ARG A 15 8.16 -10.52 -7.22
C ARG A 15 6.72 -10.70 -7.71
N PRO A 16 6.48 -10.77 -9.04
CA PRO A 16 5.15 -10.97 -9.60
C PRO A 16 4.36 -12.12 -8.95
N HIS A 17 3.05 -11.91 -8.87
CA HIS A 17 2.08 -12.91 -8.43
C HIS A 17 0.87 -12.89 -9.36
N PRO A 18 0.31 -14.05 -9.75
CA PRO A 18 -0.80 -14.09 -10.72
C PRO A 18 -2.09 -13.44 -10.22
N THR A 19 -2.26 -13.29 -8.91
CA THR A 19 -3.53 -12.85 -8.29
C THR A 19 -3.39 -11.66 -7.34
N HIS A 20 -2.18 -11.13 -7.14
CA HIS A 20 -1.93 -10.04 -6.18
C HIS A 20 -0.96 -9.04 -6.79
N PHE A 21 -1.10 -7.77 -6.43
CA PHE A 21 -0.15 -6.76 -6.84
C PHE A 21 1.22 -6.98 -6.21
N THR A 22 2.25 -6.69 -7.00
CA THR A 22 3.55 -6.37 -6.44
C THR A 22 3.51 -5.02 -5.73
N LEU A 23 4.51 -4.73 -4.88
CA LEU A 23 4.63 -3.42 -4.24
C LEU A 23 4.64 -2.28 -5.27
N GLU A 24 5.37 -2.46 -6.37
CA GLU A 24 5.46 -1.47 -7.44
C GLU A 24 4.12 -1.25 -8.15
N GLN A 25 3.41 -2.34 -8.48
CA GLN A 25 2.08 -2.25 -9.09
C GLN A 25 1.06 -1.58 -8.17
N ALA A 26 1.14 -1.86 -6.86
CA ALA A 26 0.26 -1.24 -5.87
C ALA A 26 0.53 0.26 -5.74
N VAL A 27 1.80 0.69 -5.77
CA VAL A 27 2.19 2.11 -5.79
C VAL A 27 1.67 2.80 -7.05
N GLU A 28 1.83 2.19 -8.22
CA GLU A 28 1.32 2.75 -9.48
C GLU A 28 -0.22 2.88 -9.45
N ALA A 29 -0.91 1.84 -8.97
CA ALA A 29 -2.37 1.86 -8.82
C ALA A 29 -2.82 2.95 -7.85
N ALA A 30 -2.16 3.09 -6.69
CA ALA A 30 -2.46 4.13 -5.70
C ALA A 30 -2.27 5.54 -6.28
N ALA A 31 -1.18 5.77 -7.02
CA ALA A 31 -0.92 7.05 -7.68
C ALA A 31 -2.00 7.39 -8.72
N ARG A 32 -2.46 6.40 -9.49
CA ARG A 32 -3.56 6.57 -10.47
C ARG A 32 -4.91 6.84 -9.81
N ILE A 33 -5.16 6.26 -8.63
CA ILE A 33 -6.38 6.50 -7.86
C ILE A 33 -6.34 7.89 -7.20
N GLY A 34 -5.15 8.37 -6.80
CA GLY A 34 -4.95 9.71 -6.27
C GLY A 34 -5.58 9.95 -4.89
N ALA A 35 -5.60 8.92 -4.03
CA ALA A 35 -6.13 9.06 -2.68
C ALA A 35 -5.19 9.91 -1.79
N ARG A 36 -5.74 10.65 -0.82
CA ARG A 36 -4.92 11.48 0.09
C ARG A 36 -3.99 10.65 0.98
N ARG A 37 -4.43 9.47 1.41
CA ARG A 37 -3.65 8.50 2.20
C ARG A 37 -3.88 7.10 1.66
N THR A 38 -2.82 6.33 1.48
CA THR A 38 -2.88 4.93 1.05
C THR A 38 -2.20 4.03 2.06
N TYR A 39 -2.87 2.92 2.38
CA TYR A 39 -2.36 1.87 3.24
C TYR A 39 -2.31 0.55 2.46
N PHE A 40 -1.15 -0.08 2.37
CA PHE A 40 -1.05 -1.40 1.77
C PHE A 40 -1.30 -2.49 2.79
N THR A 41 -2.10 -3.49 2.41
CA THR A 41 -2.43 -4.68 3.20
C THR A 41 -2.00 -5.96 2.47
N HIS A 42 -2.16 -7.12 3.11
CA HIS A 42 -1.91 -8.44 2.52
C HIS A 42 -0.44 -8.67 2.06
N MET A 43 0.52 -8.10 2.79
CA MET A 43 1.95 -8.33 2.58
C MET A 43 2.39 -9.71 3.09
N CYS A 44 3.39 -10.31 2.45
CA CYS A 44 4.12 -11.44 3.02
C CYS A 44 5.45 -10.97 3.64
N HIS A 45 6.25 -11.91 4.16
CA HIS A 45 7.53 -11.60 4.82
C HIS A 45 8.59 -10.94 3.91
N ASP A 46 8.33 -10.83 2.60
CA ASP A 46 9.23 -10.20 1.63
C ASP A 46 9.28 -8.67 1.81
N LEU A 47 8.36 -8.07 2.58
CA LEU A 47 8.26 -6.63 2.82
C LEU A 47 8.52 -6.30 4.31
N PRO A 48 9.78 -6.09 4.75
CA PRO A 48 10.07 -5.66 6.11
C PRO A 48 9.44 -4.30 6.38
N HIS A 49 8.62 -4.19 7.44
CA HIS A 49 7.70 -3.06 7.61
C HIS A 49 8.38 -1.69 7.61
N ALA A 50 9.38 -1.50 8.48
CA ALA A 50 10.09 -0.22 8.61
C ALA A 50 10.93 0.11 7.37
N GLU A 51 11.66 -0.87 6.81
CA GLU A 51 12.52 -0.65 5.64
C GLU A 51 11.70 -0.33 4.39
N THR A 52 10.57 -1.02 4.21
CA THR A 52 9.66 -0.76 3.09
C THR A 52 9.03 0.63 3.22
N ASN A 53 8.56 1.01 4.41
CA ASN A 53 7.98 2.34 4.64
C ASN A 53 8.99 3.47 4.44
N ALA A 54 10.29 3.24 4.67
CA ALA A 54 11.32 4.25 4.48
C ALA A 54 11.54 4.65 3.01
N VAL A 55 11.08 3.82 2.05
CA VAL A 55 11.25 4.06 0.61
C VAL A 55 9.92 4.28 -0.13
N LEU A 56 8.78 4.20 0.57
CA LEU A 56 7.47 4.45 -0.02
C LEU A 56 7.25 5.96 -0.25
N PRO A 57 6.47 6.34 -1.28
CA PRO A 57 6.12 7.75 -1.51
C PRO A 57 5.35 8.37 -0.34
N ASP A 58 5.40 9.68 -0.23
CA ASP A 58 4.63 10.43 0.76
C ASP A 58 3.13 10.09 0.69
N GLY A 59 2.53 9.86 1.86
CA GLY A 59 1.13 9.49 1.98
C GLY A 59 0.83 8.02 1.70
N VAL A 60 1.84 7.19 1.40
CA VAL A 60 1.72 5.74 1.21
C VAL A 60 2.48 5.01 2.31
N GLN A 61 1.87 4.01 2.95
CA GLN A 61 2.53 3.20 3.96
C GLN A 61 1.98 1.76 4.01
N LEU A 62 2.74 0.82 4.55
CA LEU A 62 2.23 -0.50 4.93
C LEU A 62 1.34 -0.37 6.17
N ALA A 63 0.17 -0.99 6.11
CA ALA A 63 -0.69 -1.17 7.28
C ALA A 63 -0.02 -2.09 8.32
N TYR A 64 -0.61 -2.16 9.50
CA TYR A 64 -0.20 -3.05 10.57
C TYR A 64 -1.41 -3.54 11.37
N ASP A 65 -1.24 -4.67 12.05
CA ASP A 65 -2.29 -5.25 12.87
C ASP A 65 -2.70 -4.30 13.99
N GLY A 66 -4.00 -3.99 14.07
CA GLY A 66 -4.55 -3.04 15.03
C GLY A 66 -4.46 -1.56 14.62
N LEU A 67 -4.03 -1.25 13.39
CA LEU A 67 -4.14 0.10 12.84
C LEU A 67 -5.60 0.58 12.85
N VAL A 68 -5.85 1.72 13.50
CA VAL A 68 -7.15 2.40 13.53
C VAL A 68 -7.04 3.72 12.78
N LEU A 69 -7.94 3.94 11.83
CA LEU A 69 -7.99 5.15 11.02
C LEU A 69 -9.18 6.01 11.45
N GLN A 70 -8.92 7.29 11.73
CA GLN A 70 -9.97 8.30 11.85
C GLN A 70 -10.27 8.84 10.45
N LEU A 71 -11.48 8.57 9.98
CA LEU A 71 -11.99 8.95 8.67
C LEU A 71 -12.67 10.32 8.73
#